data_AF-A0A931SCN8-F1
#
_entry.id   AF-A0A931SCN8-F1
#
_cell.length_a   1.000
_cell.length_b   1.000
_cell.length_c   1.000
_cell.angle_alpha   90.00
_cell.angle_beta   90.00
_cell.angle_gamma   90.00
#
_symmetry.space_group_name_H-M   'P 1'
#
loop_
_entity.id
_entity.type
_entity.pdbx_description
1 polymer ?
#
loop_
_entity_poly.entity_id
_entity_poly.type
_entity_poly.pdbx_seq_one_letter_code
_entity_poly.pdbx_strand_id
1 'polypeptide(L)'
;MSKLKEKYEKEVKDRVADEFKIKNKLAVPRVEKVVVNMGIGNARDKAKTDQLKTDLAAITGQRPSIRPARISVAGFNVREGQIVGLKVTLRGRRMYDFLTRLFSVVLPRLRDFRGVKTESFDKNGNYT
;
A
#
# COMPACT_ATOMS: atom_id res chain seq x y z
N MET A 1 -16.60 12.39 4.95
CA MET A 1 -15.72 11.56 4.10
C MET A 1 -14.42 11.30 4.89
N SER A 2 -13.45 10.53 4.36
CA SER A 2 -12.14 10.42 5.02
C SER A 2 -11.43 11.78 4.98
N LYS A 3 -10.84 12.23 6.10
CA LYS A 3 -10.20 13.56 6.24
C LYS A 3 -9.20 13.87 5.12
N LEU A 4 -8.41 12.89 4.69
CA LEU A 4 -7.46 13.04 3.56
C LEU A 4 -8.15 13.29 2.21
N LYS A 5 -9.27 12.62 1.93
CA LYS A 5 -10.01 12.80 0.68
C LYS A 5 -10.60 14.22 0.61
N GLU A 6 -11.16 14.72 1.71
CA GLU A 6 -11.70 16.09 1.78
C GLU A 6 -10.60 17.13 1.58
N LYS A 7 -9.44 16.92 2.21
CA LYS A 7 -8.27 17.78 2.02
C LYS A 7 -7.80 17.77 0.56
N TYR A 8 -7.77 16.59 -0.07
CA TYR A 8 -7.41 16.46 -1.48
C TYR A 8 -8.36 17.25 -2.39
N GLU A 9 -9.67 17.07 -2.21
CA GLU A 9 -10.70 17.68 -3.06
C GLU A 9 -10.82 19.20 -2.89
N LYS A 10 -10.60 19.73 -1.67
CA LYS A 10 -10.80 21.15 -1.36
C LYS A 10 -9.55 22.03 -1.46
N GLU A 11 -8.36 21.45 -1.30
CA GLU A 11 -7.13 22.24 -1.11
C GLU A 11 -6.01 21.76 -2.04
N VAL A 12 -5.67 20.47 -2.00
CA VAL A 12 -4.50 19.96 -2.71
C VAL A 12 -4.69 20.02 -4.22
N LYS A 13 -5.89 19.64 -4.71
CA LYS A 13 -6.18 19.58 -6.14
C LYS A 13 -5.98 20.94 -6.83
N ASP A 14 -6.48 22.01 -6.23
CA ASP A 14 -6.41 23.34 -6.81
C ASP A 14 -4.98 23.90 -6.72
N ARG A 15 -4.30 23.71 -5.57
CA ARG A 15 -2.89 24.10 -5.41
C ARG A 15 -1.96 23.45 -6.43
N VAL A 16 -2.12 22.14 -6.65
CA VAL A 16 -1.30 21.39 -7.63
C VAL A 16 -1.64 21.85 -9.06
N ALA A 17 -2.90 22.14 -9.35
CA ALA A 17 -3.28 22.65 -10.66
C ALA A 17 -2.64 24.03 -10.94
N ASP A 18 -2.60 24.91 -9.95
CA ASP A 18 -2.00 26.24 -10.07
C ASP A 18 -0.46 26.18 -10.16
N GLU A 19 0.19 25.39 -9.29
CA GLU A 19 1.64 25.25 -9.24
C GLU A 19 2.21 24.68 -10.54
N PHE A 20 1.59 23.63 -11.07
CA PHE A 20 2.02 22.98 -12.31
C PHE A 20 1.32 23.53 -13.57
N LYS A 21 0.51 24.59 -13.42
CA LYS A 21 -0.24 25.26 -14.51
C LYS A 21 -1.04 24.27 -15.38
N ILE A 22 -1.69 23.30 -14.73
CA ILE A 22 -2.43 22.23 -15.41
C ILE A 22 -3.75 22.80 -15.94
N LYS A 23 -3.87 22.89 -17.27
CA LYS A 23 -5.08 23.41 -17.94
C LYS A 23 -6.31 22.51 -17.75
N ASN A 24 -6.11 21.18 -17.70
CA ASN A 24 -7.20 20.21 -17.57
C ASN A 24 -7.32 19.71 -16.13
N LYS A 25 -8.45 20.02 -15.46
CA LYS A 25 -8.74 19.59 -14.08
C LYS A 25 -8.73 18.07 -13.88
N LEU A 26 -8.91 17.28 -14.93
CA LEU A 26 -8.86 15.82 -14.89
C LEU A 26 -7.43 15.26 -15.00
N ALA A 27 -6.47 16.07 -15.43
CA ALA A 27 -5.05 15.69 -15.50
C ALA A 27 -4.33 15.83 -14.16
N VAL A 28 -4.98 16.38 -13.12
CA VAL A 28 -4.40 16.51 -11.78
C VAL A 28 -4.14 15.12 -11.18
N PRO A 29 -2.92 14.83 -10.69
CA PRO A 29 -2.57 13.53 -10.12
C PRO A 29 -3.46 13.17 -8.94
N ARG A 30 -3.91 11.91 -8.91
CA ARG A 30 -4.71 11.34 -7.81
C ARG A 30 -4.13 10.01 -7.37
N VAL A 31 -4.36 9.65 -6.11
CA VAL A 31 -4.03 8.30 -5.64
C VAL A 31 -5.04 7.31 -6.21
N GLU A 32 -4.59 6.39 -7.05
CA GLU A 32 -5.46 5.39 -7.71
C GLU A 32 -5.75 4.20 -6.79
N LYS A 33 -4.70 3.65 -6.17
CA LYS A 33 -4.76 2.48 -5.30
C LYS A 33 -3.56 2.45 -4.37
N VAL A 34 -3.73 1.78 -3.23
CA VAL A 34 -2.61 1.40 -2.36
C VAL A 34 -2.56 -0.12 -2.31
N VAL A 35 -1.39 -0.68 -2.59
CA VAL A 35 -1.15 -2.12 -2.53
C VAL A 35 -0.30 -2.40 -1.30
N VAL A 36 -0.86 -3.15 -0.36
CA VAL A 36 -0.11 -3.64 0.80
C VAL A 36 0.30 -5.08 0.49
N ASN A 37 1.60 -5.31 0.41
CA ASN A 37 2.18 -6.61 0.10
C ASN A 37 3.01 -7.10 1.29
N MET A 38 2.88 -8.39 1.60
CA MET A 38 3.65 -9.04 2.65
C MET A 38 4.23 -10.35 2.10
N GLY A 39 5.56 -10.42 2.07
CA GLY A 39 6.28 -11.65 1.78
C GLY A 39 6.34 -12.52 3.04
N ILE A 40 5.90 -13.77 2.94
CA ILE A 40 5.86 -14.72 4.07
C ILE A 40 7.03 -15.71 4.00
N GLY A 41 7.82 -15.67 2.91
CA GLY A 41 8.96 -16.57 2.72
C GLY A 41 8.52 -18.04 2.67
N ASN A 42 9.30 -18.92 3.31
CA ASN A 42 9.03 -20.36 3.36
C ASN A 42 7.84 -20.69 4.29
N ALA A 43 6.65 -20.29 3.87
CA ALA A 43 5.39 -20.56 4.54
C ALA A 43 4.93 -22.00 4.28
N ARG A 44 5.73 -22.99 4.69
CA ARG A 44 5.26 -24.38 4.79
C ARG A 44 4.26 -24.56 5.93
N ASP A 45 4.30 -23.64 6.90
CA ASP A 45 3.44 -23.64 8.07
C ASP A 45 2.12 -22.89 7.79
N LYS A 46 1.04 -23.66 7.68
CA LYS A 46 -0.30 -23.17 7.41
C LYS A 46 -0.82 -22.29 8.56
N ALA A 47 -0.46 -22.61 9.81
CA ALA A 47 -0.93 -21.86 10.98
C ALA A 47 -0.39 -20.42 10.97
N LYS A 48 0.90 -20.25 10.69
CA LYS A 48 1.53 -18.91 10.53
C LYS A 48 0.89 -18.12 9.41
N THR A 49 0.59 -18.77 8.29
CA THR A 49 -0.04 -18.11 7.15
C THR A 49 -1.43 -17.57 7.50
N ASP A 50 -2.22 -18.33 8.27
CA ASP A 50 -3.56 -17.92 8.65
C ASP A 50 -3.56 -16.82 9.73
N GLN A 51 -2.59 -16.83 10.65
CA GLN A 51 -2.37 -15.72 11.57
C GLN A 51 -2.03 -14.43 10.81
N LEU A 52 -1.06 -14.49 9.89
CA LEU A 52 -0.64 -13.35 9.08
C LEU A 52 -1.76 -12.79 8.19
N LYS A 53 -2.67 -13.65 7.71
CA LYS A 53 -3.89 -13.19 7.02
C LYS A 53 -4.78 -12.37 7.94
N THR A 54 -4.92 -12.80 9.19
CA THR A 54 -5.76 -12.17 10.20
C THR A 54 -5.18 -10.80 10.57
N ASP A 55 -3.87 -10.72 10.79
CA ASP A 55 -3.19 -9.45 11.09
C ASP A 55 -3.31 -8.45 9.94
N LEU A 56 -3.06 -8.89 8.71
CA LEU A 56 -3.16 -8.02 7.54
C LEU A 56 -4.62 -7.57 7.31
N ALA A 57 -5.59 -8.43 7.59
CA ALA A 57 -7.00 -8.07 7.54
C ALA A 57 -7.38 -7.06 8.64
N ALA A 58 -6.84 -7.20 9.85
CA ALA A 58 -7.07 -6.26 10.94
C ALA A 58 -6.49 -4.87 10.63
N ILE A 59 -5.29 -4.81 10.05
CA ILE A 59 -4.63 -3.56 9.65
C ILE A 59 -5.41 -2.86 8.51
N THR A 60 -5.75 -3.61 7.47
CA THR A 60 -6.30 -3.03 6.22
C THR A 60 -7.84 -3.00 6.17
N GLY A 61 -8.53 -3.69 7.08
CA GLY A 61 -9.98 -3.88 7.06
C GLY A 61 -10.48 -4.72 5.87
N GLN A 62 -9.59 -5.47 5.22
CA GLN A 62 -9.90 -6.25 4.02
C GLN A 62 -9.18 -7.59 4.05
N ARG A 63 -9.91 -8.68 3.74
CA ARG A 63 -9.33 -10.02 3.65
C ARG A 63 -8.26 -10.05 2.54
N PRO A 64 -7.03 -10.51 2.84
CA PRO A 64 -5.95 -10.53 1.87
C PRO A 64 -6.09 -11.66 0.83
N SER A 65 -5.58 -11.39 -0.36
CA SER A 65 -5.43 -12.34 -1.45
C SER A 65 -4.10 -13.08 -1.31
N ILE A 66 -4.16 -14.41 -1.42
CA ILE A 66 -2.99 -15.29 -1.36
C ILE A 66 -2.21 -15.20 -2.68
N ARG A 67 -0.89 -15.14 -2.58
CA ARG A 67 0.03 -15.10 -3.72
C ARG A 67 0.90 -16.35 -3.75
N PRO A 68 0.55 -17.34 -4.61
CA PRO A 68 1.41 -18.49 -4.83
C PRO A 68 2.61 -18.14 -5.70
N ALA A 69 3.68 -18.91 -5.59
CA ALA A 69 4.85 -18.83 -6.43
C ALA A 69 4.50 -19.19 -7.88
N ARG A 70 4.94 -18.37 -8.84
CA ARG A 70 4.72 -18.59 -10.27
C ARG A 70 5.72 -19.56 -10.89
N ILE A 71 6.91 -19.65 -10.32
CA ILE A 71 8.01 -20.49 -10.79
C ILE A 71 8.68 -21.15 -9.59
N SER A 72 9.28 -22.31 -9.82
CA SER A 72 10.13 -22.97 -8.83
C SER A 72 11.51 -22.32 -8.83
N VAL A 73 12.02 -21.95 -7.65
CA VAL A 73 13.35 -21.34 -7.50
C VAL A 73 14.12 -22.07 -6.40
N ALA A 74 15.13 -22.85 -6.82
CA ALA A 74 15.93 -23.69 -5.91
C ALA A 74 16.65 -22.88 -4.83
N GLY A 75 17.19 -21.70 -5.18
CA GLY A 75 17.90 -20.84 -4.21
C GLY A 75 17.05 -20.36 -3.04
N PHE A 76 15.73 -20.28 -3.20
CA PHE A 76 14.79 -19.94 -2.12
C PHE A 76 14.08 -21.16 -1.54
N ASN A 77 14.35 -22.37 -2.06
CA ASN A 77 13.66 -23.62 -1.73
C ASN A 77 12.13 -23.57 -1.95
N VAL A 78 11.70 -22.78 -2.94
CA VAL A 78 10.29 -22.57 -3.28
C VAL A 78 9.92 -23.39 -4.52
N ARG A 79 8.79 -24.09 -4.45
CA ARG A 79 8.17 -24.76 -5.60
C ARG A 79 6.98 -23.96 -6.12
N GLU A 80 6.70 -24.10 -7.41
CA GLU A 80 5.51 -23.53 -8.03
C GLU A 80 4.23 -23.90 -7.26
N GLY A 81 3.30 -22.95 -7.13
CA GLY A 81 2.06 -23.13 -6.39
C GLY A 81 2.17 -22.94 -4.87
N GLN A 82 3.38 -22.94 -4.29
CA GLN A 82 3.55 -22.69 -2.86
C GLN A 82 3.19 -21.26 -2.49
N ILE A 83 2.53 -21.08 -1.34
CA ILE A 83 2.16 -19.76 -0.83
C ILE A 83 3.42 -19.02 -0.40
N VAL A 84 3.70 -17.88 -1.02
CA VAL A 84 4.89 -17.06 -0.71
C VAL A 84 4.55 -15.67 -0.20
N GLY A 85 3.30 -15.23 -0.36
CA GLY A 85 2.90 -13.91 0.10
C GLY A 85 1.40 -13.69 0.20
N LEU A 86 1.07 -12.55 0.79
CA LEU A 86 -0.28 -12.02 0.89
C LEU A 86 -0.30 -10.59 0.35
N LYS A 87 -1.39 -10.25 -0.34
CA LYS A 87 -1.59 -8.93 -0.91
C LYS A 87 -2.99 -8.42 -0.64
N VAL A 88 -3.09 -7.14 -0.28
CA VAL A 88 -4.35 -6.38 -0.29
C VAL A 88 -4.21 -5.24 -1.29
N THR A 89 -5.28 -4.95 -2.03
CA THR A 89 -5.35 -3.76 -2.87
C THR A 89 -6.52 -2.92 -2.40
N LEU A 90 -6.20 -1.77 -1.83
CA LEU A 90 -7.14 -0.80 -1.29
C LEU A 90 -7.44 0.24 -2.36
N ARG A 91 -8.72 0.56 -2.52
CA ARG A 91 -9.23 1.59 -3.44
C ARG A 91 -10.31 2.42 -2.75
N GLY A 92 -10.58 3.60 -3.31
CA GLY A 92 -11.67 4.47 -2.84
C GLY A 92 -11.51 4.84 -1.36
N ARG A 93 -12.59 4.73 -0.58
CA ARG A 93 -12.62 5.15 0.83
C ARG A 93 -11.60 4.41 1.71
N ARG A 94 -11.51 3.08 1.59
CA ARG A 94 -10.60 2.26 2.42
C ARG A 94 -9.13 2.62 2.22
N MET A 95 -8.77 3.04 1.00
CA MET A 95 -7.43 3.52 0.68
C MET A 95 -7.10 4.81 1.43
N TYR A 96 -7.98 5.81 1.38
CA TYR A 96 -7.76 7.07 2.10
C TYR A 96 -7.78 6.89 3.61
N ASP A 97 -8.64 6.01 4.14
CA ASP A 97 -8.67 5.68 5.57
C ASP A 97 -7.35 5.02 6.01
N PHE A 98 -6.83 4.08 5.21
CA PHE A 98 -5.52 3.45 5.47
C PHE A 98 -4.38 4.46 5.43
N LEU A 99 -4.32 5.32 4.41
CA LEU A 99 -3.30 6.38 4.32
C LEU A 99 -3.38 7.36 5.48
N THR A 100 -4.59 7.71 5.93
CA THR A 100 -4.78 8.60 7.08
C THR A 100 -4.17 7.97 8.34
N ARG A 101 -4.44 6.68 8.58
CA ARG A 101 -3.85 5.95 9.71
C ARG A 101 -2.33 5.83 9.58
N LEU A 102 -1.83 5.55 8.38
CA LEU A 102 -0.40 5.44 8.12
C LEU A 102 0.33 6.74 8.49
N PHE A 103 -0.10 7.87 7.93
CA PHE A 103 0.58 9.15 8.11
C PHE A 103 0.37 9.76 9.50
N SER A 104 -0.85 9.69 10.05
CA SER A 104 -1.18 10.38 11.29
C SER A 104 -0.96 9.55 12.55
N VAL A 105 -0.90 8.22 12.44
CA VAL A 105 -0.80 7.32 13.62
C VAL A 105 0.45 6.45 13.57
N VAL A 106 0.71 5.78 12.44
CA VAL A 106 1.76 4.75 12.38
C VAL A 106 3.16 5.37 12.25
N LEU A 107 3.37 6.28 11.30
CA LEU A 107 4.70 6.87 11.07
C LEU A 107 5.24 7.61 12.32
N PRO A 108 4.45 8.43 13.05
CA PRO A 108 4.95 9.10 14.25
C PRO A 108 5.26 8.14 15.41
N ARG A 109 4.67 6.94 15.41
CA ARG A 109 4.91 5.91 16.43
C ARG A 109 6.10 5.00 16.09
N LEU A 110 6.70 5.16 14.91
CA LEU A 110 7.82 4.34 14.49
C LEU A 110 9.08 4.78 15.25
N ARG A 111 9.80 3.80 15.79
CA ARG A 111 11.04 4.06 16.54
C ARG A 111 12.07 4.74 15.62
N ASP A 112 12.64 5.85 16.08
CA ASP A 112 13.62 6.65 15.34
C ASP A 112 13.13 7.11 13.95
N PHE A 113 11.87 7.53 13.84
CA PHE A 113 11.35 8.06 12.58
C PHE A 113 12.01 9.39 12.19
N ARG A 114 12.81 9.38 11.11
CA ARG A 114 13.51 10.55 10.55
C ARG A 114 12.87 11.07 9.25
N GLY A 115 11.66 10.64 8.93
CA GLY A 115 11.01 10.90 7.65
C GLY A 115 11.13 9.73 6.66
N VAL A 116 10.45 9.89 5.53
CA VAL A 116 10.46 8.91 4.43
C VAL A 116 11.41 9.37 3.33
N LYS A 117 12.04 8.43 2.62
CA LYS A 117 13.00 8.75 1.55
C LYS A 117 12.28 9.39 0.37
N THR A 118 12.84 10.45 -0.19
CA THR A 118 12.31 11.13 -1.38
C THR A 118 12.68 10.41 -2.68
N GLU A 119 13.63 9.47 -2.64
CA GLU A 119 14.15 8.76 -3.82
C GLU A 119 13.38 7.46 -4.13
N SER A 120 12.44 7.04 -3.28
CA SER A 120 11.68 5.79 -3.47
C SER A 120 10.54 5.87 -4.51
N PHE A 121 10.59 6.85 -5.42
CA PHE A 121 9.64 6.96 -6.53
C PHE A 121 10.16 6.18 -7.74
N ASP A 122 9.25 5.46 -8.41
CA ASP A 122 9.53 4.93 -9.73
C ASP A 122 9.45 6.01 -10.82
N LYS A 123 9.85 5.68 -12.05
CA LYS A 123 9.83 6.60 -13.20
C LYS A 123 8.44 7.15 -13.54
N ASN A 124 7.38 6.51 -13.05
CA ASN A 124 6.00 6.82 -13.38
C ASN A 124 5.26 7.53 -12.23
N GLY A 125 5.98 7.91 -11.17
CA GLY A 125 5.43 8.65 -10.03
C GLY A 125 4.75 7.80 -8.96
N ASN A 126 4.99 6.48 -8.94
CA ASN A 126 4.51 5.61 -7.86
C ASN A 126 5.57 5.52 -6.75
N TYR A 127 5.13 5.58 -5.49
CA TYR A 127 5.98 5.46 -4.32
C TYR A 127 5.91 4.04 -3.73
N THR A 128 7.04 3.48 -3.32
CA THR A 128 7.12 2.18 -2.61
C THR A 128 7.83 2.30 -1.26
#